data_AF-A0A2R6JEX3-F1
#
_entry.id   AF-A0A2R6JEX3-F1
#
_cell.length_a   1.000
_cell.length_b   1.000
_cell.length_c   1.000
_cell.angle_alpha   90.00
_cell.angle_beta   90.00
_cell.angle_gamma   90.00
#
_symmetry.space_group_name_H-M   'P 1'
#
loop_
_entity.id
_entity.type
_entity.pdbx_description
1 polymer ?
#
loop_
_entity_poly.entity_id
_entity_poly.type
_entity_poly.pdbx_seq_one_letter_code
_entity_poly.pdbx_strand_id
1 'polypeptide(L)'
;MQPTTETAADPDRLERRLPADPPAGWQRTDAGGGIVEYRLPGDDGVCAAAKVTVRPDVVDSAAVRIERKKGCQTAGRSTYDDLEAAVDAVETTLHRALENE
;
A
#
# COMPACT_ATOMS: atom_id res chain seq x y z
N MET A 1 23.55 -14.43 -8.98
CA MET A 1 23.13 -13.17 -8.33
C MET A 1 21.94 -13.53 -7.46
N GLN A 2 22.14 -13.66 -6.15
CA GLN A 2 21.04 -13.87 -5.21
C GLN A 2 20.36 -12.51 -5.01
N PRO A 3 19.02 -12.41 -5.04
CA PRO A 3 18.34 -11.15 -4.74
C PRO A 3 18.70 -10.78 -3.29
N THR A 4 19.29 -9.60 -3.12
CA THR A 4 19.65 -9.07 -1.81
C THR A 4 18.38 -8.72 -1.06
N THR A 5 17.99 -9.59 -0.13
CA THR A 5 17.03 -9.29 0.95
C THR A 5 17.56 -8.20 1.91
N GLU A 6 18.77 -7.70 1.69
CA GLU A 6 19.46 -6.73 2.56
C GLU A 6 18.75 -5.37 2.69
N THR A 7 17.93 -4.98 1.70
CA THR A 7 17.26 -3.67 1.67
C THR A 7 15.75 -3.74 1.93
N ALA A 8 15.13 -4.92 1.80
CA ALA A 8 13.69 -5.07 1.99
C ALA A 8 13.30 -4.62 3.41
N ALA A 9 12.22 -3.84 3.53
CA ALA A 9 11.75 -3.40 4.83
C ALA A 9 11.34 -4.60 5.70
N ASP A 10 11.67 -4.53 6.99
CA ASP A 10 11.19 -5.49 7.97
C ASP A 10 9.64 -5.50 7.97
N PRO A 11 8.99 -6.66 7.81
CA PRO A 11 7.54 -6.75 7.64
C PRO A 11 6.77 -6.23 8.86
N ASP A 12 7.19 -6.62 10.07
CA ASP A 12 6.58 -6.14 11.33
C ASP A 12 6.76 -4.63 11.51
N ARG A 13 7.91 -4.07 11.10
CA ARG A 13 8.15 -2.63 11.13
C ARG A 13 7.28 -1.89 10.12
N LEU A 14 7.10 -2.42 8.91
CA LEU A 14 6.25 -1.85 7.88
C LEU A 14 4.79 -1.80 8.35
N GLU A 15 4.25 -2.92 8.84
CA GLU A 15 2.87 -3.02 9.34
C GLU A 15 2.59 -2.02 10.46
N ARG A 16 3.53 -1.88 11.42
CA ARG A 16 3.40 -0.95 12.56
C ARG A 16 3.48 0.52 12.19
N ARG A 17 4.17 0.87 11.11
CA ARG A 17 4.37 2.27 10.68
C ARG A 17 3.27 2.76 9.77
N LEU A 18 2.61 1.85 9.06
CA LEU A 18 1.48 2.17 8.22
C LEU A 18 0.26 2.62 9.05
N PRO A 19 -0.60 3.51 8.51
CA PRO A 19 -1.77 4.03 9.22
C PRO A 19 -2.70 2.93 9.70
N ALA A 20 -2.81 2.74 11.01
CA ALA A 20 -3.70 1.74 11.61
C ALA A 20 -5.17 2.15 11.47
N ASP A 21 -5.44 3.44 11.56
CA ASP A 21 -6.76 4.06 11.38
C ASP A 21 -6.74 4.84 10.06
N PRO A 22 -7.21 4.26 8.95
CA PRO A 22 -7.25 4.95 7.67
C PRO A 22 -8.40 5.96 7.63
N PRO A 23 -8.37 6.93 6.68
CA PRO A 23 -9.45 7.89 6.49
C PRO A 23 -10.82 7.22 6.31
N ALA A 24 -11.90 7.95 6.67
CA ALA A 24 -13.26 7.41 6.67
C ALA A 24 -13.62 6.68 5.37
N GLY A 25 -14.24 5.50 5.50
CA GLY A 25 -14.64 4.66 4.36
C GLY A 25 -13.56 3.67 3.90
N TRP A 26 -12.29 3.89 4.21
CA TRP A 26 -11.23 2.92 3.93
C TRP A 26 -11.25 1.76 4.93
N GLN A 27 -11.01 0.56 4.41
CA GLN A 27 -10.85 -0.66 5.20
C GLN A 27 -9.41 -1.11 5.11
N ARG A 28 -8.73 -1.23 6.26
CA ARG A 28 -7.40 -1.83 6.35
C ARG A 28 -7.53 -3.34 6.58
N THR A 29 -6.74 -4.11 5.85
CA THR A 29 -6.55 -5.55 6.04
C THR A 29 -5.05 -5.85 6.11
N ASP A 30 -4.61 -6.46 7.19
CA ASP A 30 -3.25 -6.98 7.33
C ASP A 30 -3.25 -8.44 6.84
N ALA A 31 -2.71 -8.68 5.65
CA ALA A 31 -2.67 -10.00 5.03
C ALA A 31 -1.51 -10.87 5.55
N GLY A 32 -0.68 -10.31 6.44
CA GLY A 32 0.50 -10.95 7.02
C GLY A 32 1.72 -10.88 6.11
N GLY A 33 2.91 -11.08 6.70
CA GLY A 33 4.18 -11.06 5.98
C GLY A 33 4.58 -9.67 5.49
N GLY A 34 4.15 -8.60 6.16
CA GLY A 34 4.39 -7.22 5.78
C GLY A 34 3.38 -6.67 4.77
N ILE A 35 2.39 -7.46 4.37
CA ILE A 35 1.41 -7.07 3.36
C ILE A 35 0.22 -6.40 4.04
N VAL A 36 0.05 -5.12 3.77
CA VAL A 36 -1.11 -4.32 4.23
C VAL A 36 -1.90 -3.87 3.03
N GLU A 37 -3.21 -4.07 3.07
CA GLU A 37 -4.13 -3.63 2.05
C GLU A 37 -5.11 -2.60 2.61
N TYR A 38 -5.26 -1.49 1.91
CA TYR A 38 -6.33 -0.52 2.10
C TYR A 38 -7.31 -0.65 0.95
N ARG A 39 -8.60 -0.77 1.27
CA ARG A 39 -9.68 -0.87 0.30
C ARG A 39 -10.76 0.17 0.57
N LEU A 40 -11.08 0.96 -0.43
CA LEU A 40 -12.27 1.80 -0.46
C LEU A 40 -13.34 1.08 -1.30
N PRO A 41 -14.45 0.62 -0.71
CA PRO A 41 -15.51 -0.05 -1.46
C PRO A 41 -16.07 0.87 -2.55
N GLY A 42 -16.44 0.31 -3.71
CA GLY A 42 -17.15 1.04 -4.77
C GLY A 42 -18.63 0.70 -4.79
N ASP A 43 -19.45 1.58 -5.36
CA ASP A 43 -20.92 1.49 -5.38
C ASP A 43 -21.47 0.18 -5.97
N ASP A 44 -20.85 -0.35 -7.03
CA ASP A 44 -21.33 -1.59 -7.68
C ASP A 44 -20.99 -2.88 -6.91
N GLY A 45 -20.22 -2.81 -5.82
CA GLY A 45 -19.83 -3.95 -4.99
C GLY A 45 -18.84 -4.96 -5.63
N VAL A 46 -18.71 -4.95 -6.96
CA VAL A 46 -17.79 -5.81 -7.72
C VAL A 46 -16.36 -5.28 -7.71
N CYS A 47 -16.19 -3.96 -7.81
CA CYS A 47 -14.88 -3.31 -7.83
C CYS A 47 -14.75 -2.31 -6.69
N ALA A 48 -13.55 -2.23 -6.11
CA ALA A 48 -13.22 -1.20 -5.13
C ALA A 48 -13.10 0.15 -5.84
N ALA A 49 -13.67 1.22 -5.28
CA ALA A 49 -13.45 2.58 -5.78
C ALA A 49 -11.94 2.88 -5.84
N ALA A 50 -11.22 2.49 -4.79
CA ALA A 50 -9.76 2.51 -4.75
C ALA A 50 -9.21 1.35 -3.91
N LYS A 51 -7.98 0.93 -4.23
CA LYS A 51 -7.24 -0.05 -3.44
C LYS A 51 -5.76 0.30 -3.42
N VAL A 52 -5.14 0.20 -2.25
CA VAL A 52 -3.70 0.38 -2.06
C VAL A 52 -3.15 -0.86 -1.38
N THR A 53 -2.25 -1.58 -2.05
CA THR A 53 -1.55 -2.73 -1.48
C THR A 53 -0.10 -2.34 -1.23
N VAL A 54 0.35 -2.49 0.01
CA VAL A 54 1.70 -2.15 0.47
C VAL A 54 2.38 -3.43 0.92
N ARG A 55 3.65 -3.64 0.52
CA ARG A 55 4.42 -4.81 0.92
C ARG A 55 5.93 -4.53 0.88
N PRO A 56 6.76 -5.29 1.61
CA PRO A 56 8.20 -5.24 1.42
C PRO A 56 8.57 -5.61 -0.02
N ASP A 57 9.55 -4.92 -0.58
CA ASP A 57 10.06 -5.28 -1.90
C ASP A 57 11.16 -6.34 -1.76
N VAL A 58 10.76 -7.61 -1.83
CA VAL A 58 11.68 -8.76 -1.75
C VAL A 58 12.26 -9.18 -3.11
N VAL A 59 11.91 -8.44 -4.18
CA VAL A 59 12.26 -8.80 -5.56
C VAL A 59 13.27 -7.83 -6.14
N ASP A 60 13.08 -6.54 -5.90
CA ASP A 60 13.96 -5.44 -6.30
C ASP A 60 14.81 -4.96 -5.11
N SER A 61 15.75 -4.05 -5.37
CA SER A 61 16.63 -3.47 -4.34
C SER A 61 15.95 -2.42 -3.45
N ALA A 62 14.64 -2.18 -3.63
CA ALA A 62 13.86 -1.22 -2.88
C ALA A 62 13.43 -1.78 -1.51
N ALA A 63 13.01 -0.90 -0.60
CA ALA A 63 12.51 -1.31 0.72
C ALA A 63 11.03 -1.72 0.67
N VAL A 64 10.20 -0.95 -0.03
CA VAL A 64 8.73 -1.09 -0.04
C VAL A 64 8.18 -0.96 -1.46
N ARG A 65 7.18 -1.76 -1.78
CA ARG A 65 6.38 -1.68 -3.00
C ARG A 65 4.94 -1.30 -2.67
N ILE A 66 4.42 -0.33 -3.43
CA ILE A 66 3.04 0.11 -3.35
C ILE A 66 2.35 -0.13 -4.70
N GLU A 67 1.24 -0.86 -4.68
CA GLU A 67 0.38 -1.11 -5.83
C GLU A 67 -0.96 -0.41 -5.63
N ARG A 68 -1.41 0.36 -6.62
CA ARG A 68 -2.64 1.13 -6.58
C ARG A 68 -3.62 0.61 -7.62
N LYS A 69 -4.89 0.49 -7.24
CA LYS A 69 -6.00 0.23 -8.15
C LYS A 69 -7.07 1.29 -7.98
N LYS A 70 -7.76 1.61 -9.08
CA LYS A 70 -8.94 2.48 -9.11
C LYS A 70 -10.02 1.75 -9.91
N GLY A 71 -11.17 1.51 -9.31
CA GLY A 71 -12.17 0.61 -9.88
C GLY A 71 -11.58 -0.78 -10.16
N CYS A 72 -11.92 -1.33 -11.33
CA CYS A 72 -11.42 -2.63 -11.78
C CYS A 72 -10.02 -2.58 -12.41
N GLN A 73 -9.39 -1.40 -12.46
CA GLN A 73 -8.14 -1.18 -13.19
C GLN A 73 -6.95 -0.96 -12.27
N THR A 74 -5.77 -1.41 -12.70
CA THR A 74 -4.50 -1.07 -12.04
C THR A 74 -4.17 0.39 -12.35
N ALA A 75 -4.07 1.21 -11.31
CA ALA A 75 -3.79 2.64 -11.41
C ALA A 75 -2.29 2.96 -11.38
N GLY A 76 -1.46 2.04 -10.89
CA GLY A 76 -0.01 2.16 -10.97
C GLY A 76 0.73 1.37 -9.90
N ARG A 77 2.04 1.28 -10.05
CA ARG A 77 2.97 0.69 -9.07
C ARG A 77 4.11 1.66 -8.82
N SER A 78 4.52 1.76 -7.56
CA SER A 78 5.67 2.56 -7.13
C SER A 78 6.51 1.77 -6.14
N THR A 79 7.82 1.99 -6.16
CA THR A 79 8.79 1.40 -5.24
C THR A 79 9.50 2.51 -4.48
N TYR A 80 9.85 2.26 -3.23
CA TYR A 80 10.49 3.21 -2.34
C TYR A 80 11.66 2.53 -1.65
N ASP A 81 12.82 3.19 -1.66
CA ASP A 81 14.02 2.72 -0.97
C ASP A 81 13.99 3.04 0.53
N ASP A 82 13.04 3.88 0.97
CA ASP A 82 12.85 4.31 2.35
C ASP A 82 11.42 4.01 2.85
N LEU A 83 11.33 3.58 4.10
CA LEU A 83 10.06 3.24 4.74
C LEU A 83 9.20 4.48 5.04
N GLU A 84 9.81 5.58 5.47
CA GLU A 84 9.05 6.79 5.83
C GLU A 84 8.44 7.44 4.58
N ALA A 85 9.20 7.51 3.49
CA ALA A 85 8.71 7.94 2.18
C ALA A 85 7.56 7.07 1.67
N ALA A 86 7.63 5.75 1.90
CA ALA A 86 6.55 4.85 1.53
C ALA A 86 5.28 5.12 2.36
N VAL A 87 5.41 5.32 3.68
CA VAL A 87 4.28 5.60 4.57
C VAL A 87 3.61 6.93 4.19
N ASP A 88 4.39 8.00 3.99
CA ASP A 88 3.86 9.31 3.54
C ASP A 88 3.10 9.20 2.21
N ALA A 89 3.64 8.41 1.27
CA ALA A 89 2.98 8.17 0.00
C ALA A 89 1.66 7.41 0.14
N VAL A 90 1.56 6.47 1.09
CA VAL A 90 0.31 5.77 1.40
C VAL A 90 -0.69 6.77 1.97
N GLU A 91 -0.33 7.51 3.02
CA GLU A 91 -1.20 8.51 3.65
C GLU A 91 -1.73 9.51 2.63
N THR A 92 -0.85 10.10 1.83
CA THR A 92 -1.21 11.02 0.75
C THR A 92 -2.17 10.38 -0.26
N THR A 93 -1.96 9.11 -0.61
CA THR A 93 -2.83 8.39 -1.55
C THR A 93 -4.23 8.16 -0.97
N LEU A 94 -4.32 7.75 0.30
CA LEU A 94 -5.59 7.49 0.97
C LEU A 94 -6.43 8.77 1.07
N HIS A 95 -5.80 9.89 1.44
CA HIS A 95 -6.45 11.20 1.53
C HIS A 95 -6.91 11.69 0.15
N ARG A 96 -6.04 11.66 -0.86
CA ARG A 96 -6.40 12.14 -2.21
C ARG A 96 -7.55 11.38 -2.83
N ALA A 97 -7.70 10.10 -2.54
CA ALA A 97 -8.80 9.31 -3.08
C ALA A 97 -10.18 9.82 -2.60
N LEU A 98 -10.25 10.41 -1.40
CA LEU A 98 -11.47 11.01 -0.85
C LEU A 98 -11.74 12.42 -1.40
N GLU A 99 -10.70 13.12 -1.88
CA GLU A 99 -10.85 14.47 -2.46
C GLU A 99 -11.29 14.46 -3.94
N ASN A 100 -11.30 13.29 -4.58
CA ASN A 100 -11.63 13.14 -6.01
C ASN A 100 -13.03 12.54 -6.24
N GLU A 101 -13.95 12.73 -5.29
CA GLU A 101 -15.37 12.39 -5.39
C GLU A 101 -16.19 13.48 -6.10
#